data_AF-A0A5K0XWG7-F1
#
_entry.id   AF-A0A5K0XWG7-F1
#
_cell.length_a   1.000
_cell.length_b   1.000
_cell.length_c   1.000
_cell.angle_alpha   90.00
_cell.angle_beta   90.00
_cell.angle_gamma   90.00
#
_symmetry.space_group_name_H-M   'P 1'
#
loop_
_entity.id
_entity.type
_entity.pdbx_description
1 polymer ?
#
loop_
_entity_poly.entity_id
_entity_poly.type
_entity_poly.pdbx_seq_one_letter_code
_entity_poly.pdbx_strand_id
1 'polypeptide(L)'
;VIAFGVVIGTILHVGNHLFCDFPRLIGASPQQFSLISHDFNNHQPTYPDLLKGLEGITGLAMILLMAVAFVLASHHFRRSILQLPRPFSRLTGFNAFWYSHHLLAIVYILLLLHGYFMYFVHKWYQKT
;
A
#
# COMPACT_ATOMS: atom_id res chain seq x y z
N VAL A 1 -17.56 -0.54 10.63
CA VAL A 1 -16.62 -1.01 11.67
C VAL A 1 -15.40 -1.68 11.04
N ILE A 2 -15.54 -2.81 10.33
CA ILE A 2 -14.41 -3.54 9.72
C ILE A 2 -13.54 -2.64 8.82
N ALA A 3 -14.13 -1.92 7.87
CA ALA A 3 -13.39 -1.05 6.95
C ALA A 3 -12.55 0.02 7.68
N PHE A 4 -13.04 0.53 8.81
CA PHE A 4 -12.29 1.50 9.62
C PHE A 4 -11.11 0.83 10.34
N GLY A 5 -11.30 -0.40 10.84
CA GLY A 5 -10.21 -1.21 11.38
C GLY A 5 -9.13 -1.51 10.34
N VAL A 6 -9.52 -1.80 9.09
CA VAL A 6 -8.57 -1.98 7.98
C VAL A 6 -7.76 -0.70 7.74
N VAL A 7 -8.40 0.47 7.71
CA VAL A 7 -7.68 1.75 7.55
C VAL A 7 -6.66 1.97 8.67
N ILE A 8 -7.04 1.73 9.93
CA ILE A 8 -6.10 1.83 11.07
C ILE A 8 -4.93 0.86 10.90
N GLY A 9 -5.22 -0.40 10.58
CA GLY A 9 -4.19 -1.41 10.34
C GLY A 9 -3.23 -1.02 9.21
N THR A 10 -3.75 -0.50 8.09
CA THR A 10 -2.94 -0.01 6.97
C THR A 10 -2.06 1.17 7.39
N ILE A 11 -2.59 2.14 8.15
CA ILE A 11 -1.79 3.29 8.62
C ILE A 11 -0.64 2.81 9.52
N LEU A 12 -0.91 1.89 10.45
CA LEU A 12 0.11 1.34 11.33
C LEU A 12 1.17 0.57 10.54
N HIS A 13 0.75 -0.27 9.59
CA HIS A 13 1.63 -1.06 8.75
C HIS A 13 2.53 -0.18 7.87
N VAL A 14 1.95 0.78 7.15
CA VAL A 14 2.71 1.73 6.31
C VAL A 14 3.62 2.60 7.18
N GLY A 15 3.13 3.05 8.33
CA GLY A 15 3.93 3.81 9.30
C GLY A 15 5.15 3.04 9.76
N ASN A 16 5.00 1.75 10.08
CA ASN A 16 6.14 0.90 10.46
C ASN A 16 7.18 0.83 9.33
N HIS A 17 6.75 0.64 8.08
CA HIS A 17 7.67 0.63 6.94
C HIS A 17 8.44 1.94 6.80
N LEU A 18 7.74 3.08 6.79
CA LEU A 18 8.33 4.39 6.52
C LEU A 18 9.17 4.93 7.67
N PHE A 19 8.76 4.70 8.92
CA PHE A 19 9.38 5.31 10.10
C PHE A 19 10.28 4.37 10.89
N CYS A 20 10.15 3.05 10.71
CA CYS A 20 10.94 2.07 11.47
C CYS A 20 11.80 1.20 10.54
N ASP A 21 11.19 0.50 9.59
CA ASP A 21 11.90 -0.50 8.78
C ASP A 21 12.89 0.13 7.80
N PHE A 22 12.44 1.09 7.00
CA PHE A 22 13.29 1.75 6.01
C PHE A 22 14.44 2.52 6.68
N PRO A 23 14.21 3.37 7.71
CA PRO A 23 15.30 4.02 8.42
C PRO A 23 16.30 3.03 9.04
N ARG A 24 15.82 1.92 9.59
CA ARG A 24 16.68 0.88 10.16
C ARG A 24 17.54 0.19 9.10
N LEU A 25 16.99 -0.05 7.92
CA LEU A 25 17.71 -0.71 6.82
C LEU A 25 18.80 0.18 6.22
N ILE A 26 18.48 1.45 5.96
CA ILE A 26 19.45 2.41 5.41
C ILE A 26 20.53 2.82 6.42
N GLY A 27 20.20 2.76 7.72
CA GLY A 27 21.12 3.08 8.82
C GLY A 27 21.87 1.87 9.39
N ALA A 28 21.71 0.68 8.81
CA ALA A 28 22.36 -0.54 9.29
C ALA A 28 23.89 -0.43 9.17
N SER A 29 24.62 -0.89 10.20
CA SER A 29 26.07 -1.03 10.12
C SER A 29 26.48 -2.06 9.06
N PRO A 30 27.70 -2.00 8.50
CA PRO A 30 28.15 -2.97 7.50
C PRO A 30 28.02 -4.44 7.94
N GLN A 31 28.24 -4.72 9.24
CA GLN A 31 28.09 -6.06 9.81
C GLN A 31 26.64 -6.51 9.92
N GLN A 32 25.70 -5.59 10.15
CA GLN A 32 24.27 -5.90 10.16
C GLN A 32 23.73 -6.05 8.73
N PHE A 33 24.17 -5.19 7.82
CA PHE A 33 23.75 -5.23 6.43
C PHE A 33 24.30 -6.46 5.70
N SER A 34 25.51 -6.92 6.00
CA SER A 34 26.09 -8.12 5.39
C SER A 34 25.25 -9.39 5.58
N LEU A 35 24.43 -9.45 6.63
CA LEU A 35 23.50 -10.56 6.89
C LEU A 35 22.36 -10.64 5.88
N ILE A 36 22.02 -9.52 5.25
CA ILE A 36 20.88 -9.36 4.33
C ILE A 36 21.30 -8.81 2.96
N SER A 37 22.60 -8.61 2.73
CA SER A 37 23.11 -7.89 1.56
C SER A 37 22.78 -8.59 0.24
N HIS A 38 22.66 -9.92 0.27
CA HIS A 38 22.29 -10.73 -0.88
C HIS A 38 20.94 -10.31 -1.49
N ASP A 39 19.98 -9.93 -0.66
CA ASP A 39 18.64 -9.54 -1.09
C ASP A 39 18.61 -8.14 -1.74
N PHE A 40 19.71 -7.40 -1.63
CA PHE A 40 19.89 -6.04 -2.17
C PHE A 40 21.08 -5.95 -3.15
N ASN A 41 21.43 -7.05 -3.82
CA ASN A 41 22.55 -7.10 -4.77
C ASN A 41 23.88 -6.60 -4.18
N ASN A 42 24.12 -6.87 -2.91
CA ASN A 42 25.27 -6.43 -2.12
C ASN A 42 25.45 -4.91 -2.04
N HIS A 43 24.40 -4.13 -2.29
CA HIS A 43 24.41 -2.68 -2.19
C HIS A 43 23.38 -2.21 -1.17
N GLN A 44 23.82 -1.44 -0.18
CA GLN A 44 22.89 -0.91 0.82
C GLN A 44 21.95 0.09 0.15
N PRO A 45 20.62 -0.14 0.21
CA PRO A 45 19.68 0.70 -0.50
C PRO A 45 19.57 2.06 0.17
N THR A 46 19.23 3.09 -0.61
CA THR A 46 18.82 4.39 -0.07
C THR A 46 17.30 4.42 0.17
N TYR A 47 16.81 5.42 0.89
CA TYR A 47 15.38 5.56 1.16
C TYR A 47 14.53 5.62 -0.13
N PRO A 48 14.92 6.40 -1.16
CA PRO A 48 14.22 6.37 -2.45
C PRO A 48 14.28 5.01 -3.16
N ASP A 49 15.35 4.23 -2.99
CA ASP A 49 15.45 2.90 -3.60
C ASP A 49 14.44 1.94 -3.00
N LEU A 50 14.19 2.02 -1.69
CA LEU A 50 13.17 1.23 -1.00
C LEU A 50 11.75 1.62 -1.44
N LEU A 51 11.48 2.91 -1.61
CA LEU A 51 10.19 3.38 -2.15
C LEU A 51 9.95 2.94 -3.59
N LYS A 52 11.02 2.88 -4.41
CA LYS A 52 10.96 2.43 -5.81
C LYS A 52 11.04 0.91 -5.94
N GLY A 53 11.31 0.19 -4.86
CA GLY A 53 11.30 -1.26 -4.81
C GLY A 53 9.90 -1.83 -5.09
N LEU A 54 9.83 -3.14 -5.35
CA LEU A 54 8.56 -3.83 -5.62
C LEU A 54 7.58 -3.67 -4.45
N GLU A 55 8.06 -3.81 -3.22
CA GLU A 55 7.24 -3.58 -2.01
C GLU A 55 6.69 -2.15 -1.97
N GLY A 56 7.55 -1.14 -2.19
CA GLY A 56 7.16 0.27 -2.16
C GLY A 56 6.13 0.64 -3.25
N ILE A 57 6.35 0.22 -4.49
CA ILE A 57 5.45 0.51 -5.61
C ILE A 57 4.09 -0.18 -5.42
N THR A 58 4.09 -1.47 -5.07
CA THR A 58 2.84 -2.21 -4.86
C THR A 58 2.07 -1.69 -3.65
N GLY A 59 2.77 -1.37 -2.54
CA GLY A 59 2.18 -0.73 -1.36
C GLY A 59 1.53 0.62 -1.68
N LEU A 60 2.25 1.50 -2.39
CA LEU A 60 1.72 2.80 -2.81
C LEU A 60 0.49 2.65 -3.72
N ALA A 61 0.54 1.74 -4.69
CA ALA A 61 -0.61 1.46 -5.57
C ALA A 61 -1.84 1.00 -4.77
N MET A 62 -1.67 0.10 -3.80
CA MET A 62 -2.76 -0.35 -2.93
C MET A 62 -3.36 0.81 -2.13
N ILE A 63 -2.54 1.66 -1.52
CA ILE A 63 -3.01 2.82 -0.73
C ILE A 63 -3.85 3.76 -1.59
N LEU A 64 -3.40 4.08 -2.81
CA LEU A 64 -4.12 4.97 -3.72
C LEU A 64 -5.48 4.38 -4.14
N LEU A 65 -5.51 3.10 -4.51
CA LEU A 65 -6.75 2.42 -4.91
C LEU A 65 -7.74 2.31 -3.74
N MET A 66 -7.25 1.95 -2.55
CA MET A 66 -8.05 1.88 -1.34
C MET A 66 -8.59 3.25 -0.93
N ALA A 67 -7.79 4.31 -1.04
CA ALA A 67 -8.23 5.66 -0.74
C ALA A 67 -9.40 6.09 -1.64
N VAL A 68 -9.31 5.84 -2.96
CA VAL A 68 -10.40 6.11 -3.91
C VAL A 68 -11.66 5.32 -3.52
N ALA A 69 -11.53 4.01 -3.31
CA ALA A 69 -12.67 3.16 -2.95
C ALA A 69 -13.32 3.59 -1.62
N PHE A 70 -12.52 3.96 -0.62
CA PHE A 70 -13.00 4.37 0.70
C PHE A 70 -13.68 5.75 0.66
N VAL A 71 -13.08 6.74 0.00
CA VAL A 71 -13.67 8.09 -0.14
C VAL A 71 -15.00 8.02 -0.87
N LEU A 72 -15.08 7.30 -1.98
CA LEU A 72 -16.31 7.17 -2.76
C LEU A 72 -17.38 6.31 -2.07
N ALA A 73 -16.99 5.42 -1.15
CA ALA A 73 -17.91 4.68 -0.30
C ALA A 73 -18.50 5.50 0.86
N SER A 74 -17.91 6.67 1.19
CA SER A 74 -18.45 7.54 2.23
C SER A 74 -19.87 7.99 1.91
N HIS A 75 -20.69 8.16 2.95
CA HIS A 75 -22.12 8.50 2.79
C HIS A 75 -22.34 9.75 1.94
N HIS A 76 -21.53 10.79 2.18
CA HIS A 76 -21.58 12.07 1.47
C HIS A 76 -21.33 11.94 -0.03
N PHE A 77 -20.35 11.13 -0.45
CA PHE A 77 -20.02 10.91 -1.86
C PHE A 77 -21.01 9.94 -2.53
N ARG A 78 -21.33 8.83 -1.86
CA ARG A 78 -22.22 7.80 -2.41
C ARG A 78 -23.64 8.31 -2.64
N ARG A 79 -24.14 9.18 -1.76
CA ARG A 79 -25.48 9.80 -1.90
C ARG A 79 -25.46 11.12 -2.67
N SER A 80 -24.32 11.50 -3.27
CA SER A 80 -24.15 12.77 -4.00
C SER A 80 -24.57 14.00 -3.20
N ILE A 81 -24.40 13.97 -1.87
CA ILE A 81 -24.69 15.12 -1.00
C ILE A 81 -23.67 16.23 -1.29
N LEU A 82 -22.43 15.85 -1.55
CA LEU A 82 -21.39 16.75 -2.03
C LEU A 82 -21.54 16.94 -3.55
N GLN A 83 -21.98 18.13 -3.96
CA GLN A 83 -21.98 18.53 -5.37
C GLN A 83 -20.61 19.08 -5.74
N LEU A 84 -19.78 18.26 -6.39
CA LEU A 84 -18.49 18.69 -6.91
C LEU A 84 -18.68 19.55 -8.19
N PRO A 85 -17.88 20.61 -8.38
CA PRO A 85 -17.90 21.39 -9.61
C PRO A 85 -17.52 20.51 -10.82
N ARG A 86 -18.00 20.86 -12.01
CA ARG A 86 -17.57 20.18 -13.26
C ARG A 86 -16.06 20.40 -13.46
N PRO A 87 -15.28 19.37 -13.83
CA PRO A 87 -15.70 18.07 -14.39
C PRO A 87 -15.98 16.97 -13.35
N PHE A 88 -15.66 17.19 -12.07
CA PHE A 88 -15.68 16.14 -11.03
C PHE A 88 -17.09 15.74 -10.56
N SER A 89 -18.13 16.43 -11.01
CA SER A 89 -19.55 16.07 -10.76
C SER A 89 -19.91 14.61 -11.10
N ARG A 90 -19.16 13.93 -11.98
CA ARG A 90 -19.36 12.51 -12.33
C ARG A 90 -18.69 11.52 -11.38
N LEU A 91 -17.85 12.00 -10.46
CA LEU A 91 -17.14 11.18 -9.48
C LEU A 91 -17.95 10.92 -8.20
N THR A 92 -19.22 11.36 -8.13
CA THR A 92 -20.10 11.11 -6.97
C THR A 92 -21.31 10.27 -7.39
N GLY A 93 -21.98 9.68 -6.40
CA GLY A 93 -23.18 8.88 -6.61
C GLY A 93 -22.95 7.38 -6.59
N PHE A 94 -24.05 6.62 -6.69
CA PHE A 94 -24.03 5.17 -6.53
C PHE A 94 -23.18 4.46 -7.59
N ASN A 95 -23.19 4.92 -8.84
CA ASN A 95 -22.37 4.32 -9.91
C ASN A 95 -20.87 4.52 -9.65
N ALA A 96 -20.45 5.72 -9.27
CA ALA A 96 -19.05 6.00 -8.93
C ALA A 96 -18.58 5.16 -7.74
N PHE A 97 -19.43 5.04 -6.71
CA PHE A 97 -19.21 4.12 -5.58
C PHE A 97 -19.07 2.67 -6.06
N TRP A 98 -20.01 2.17 -6.86
CA TRP A 98 -20.06 0.77 -7.26
C TRP A 98 -18.82 0.36 -8.08
N TYR A 99 -18.47 1.15 -9.09
CA TYR A 99 -17.29 0.87 -9.92
C TYR A 99 -15.99 1.00 -9.14
N SER A 100 -15.86 2.02 -8.28
CA SER A 100 -14.66 2.13 -7.44
C SER A 100 -14.54 1.02 -6.39
N HIS A 101 -15.65 0.43 -5.94
CA HIS A 101 -15.60 -0.71 -5.03
C HIS A 101 -14.93 -1.95 -5.65
N HIS A 102 -15.04 -2.14 -6.97
CA HIS A 102 -14.38 -3.25 -7.66
C HIS A 102 -12.86 -3.10 -7.69
N LEU A 103 -12.31 -1.91 -7.41
CA LEU A 103 -10.87 -1.73 -7.20
C LEU A 103 -10.35 -2.60 -6.06
N LEU A 104 -11.20 -3.01 -5.11
CA LEU A 104 -10.81 -3.94 -4.04
C LEU A 104 -10.36 -5.30 -4.58
N ALA A 105 -10.93 -5.78 -5.69
CA ALA A 105 -10.46 -7.01 -6.32
C ALA A 105 -9.01 -6.87 -6.82
N ILE A 106 -8.68 -5.71 -7.39
CA ILE A 106 -7.31 -5.39 -7.82
C ILE A 106 -6.41 -5.26 -6.59
N VAL A 107 -6.87 -4.59 -5.53
CA VAL A 107 -6.12 -4.48 -4.26
C VAL A 107 -5.80 -5.85 -3.67
N TYR A 108 -6.72 -6.81 -3.70
CA TYR A 108 -6.44 -8.18 -3.23
C TYR A 108 -5.36 -8.88 -4.06
N ILE A 109 -5.38 -8.73 -5.38
CA ILE A 109 -4.32 -9.26 -6.25
C ILE A 109 -2.98 -8.59 -5.91
N LEU A 110 -2.97 -7.26 -5.77
CA LEU A 110 -1.78 -6.52 -5.39
C LEU A 110 -1.28 -6.91 -3.99
N LEU A 111 -2.17 -7.21 -3.04
CA LEU A 111 -1.81 -7.63 -1.70
C LEU A 111 -1.08 -8.97 -1.70
N LEU A 112 -1.55 -9.92 -2.52
CA LEU A 112 -0.86 -11.20 -2.72
C LEU A 112 0.53 -11.00 -3.33
N LEU A 113 0.63 -10.14 -4.36
CA LEU A 113 1.92 -9.82 -4.98
C LEU A 113 2.87 -9.10 -4.00
N HIS A 114 2.34 -8.12 -3.26
CA HIS A 114 3.08 -7.36 -2.27
C HIS A 114 3.70 -8.27 -1.19
N GLY A 115 2.91 -9.20 -0.64
CA GLY A 115 3.40 -10.18 0.33
C GLY A 115 4.35 -11.22 -0.28
N TYR A 116 4.13 -11.62 -1.54
CA TYR A 116 4.98 -12.63 -2.20
C TYR A 116 6.40 -12.13 -2.50
N PHE A 117 6.56 -10.85 -2.82
CA PHE A 117 7.85 -10.23 -3.14
C PHE A 117 8.57 -9.64 -1.92
N MET A 118 8.26 -10.10 -0.70
CA MET A 118 8.95 -9.62 0.48
C MET A 118 10.46 -9.91 0.44
N TYR A 119 11.28 -8.93 0.82
CA TYR A 119 12.74 -9.01 0.73
C TYR A 119 13.35 -10.20 1.50
N PHE A 120 12.77 -10.57 2.65
CA PHE A 120 13.42 -11.46 3.62
C PHE A 120 12.85 -12.88 3.68
N VAL A 121 11.84 -13.20 2.86
CA VAL A 121 11.18 -14.50 2.89
C VAL A 121 11.38 -15.21 1.56
N HIS A 122 12.30 -16.16 1.50
CA HIS A 122 12.65 -16.84 0.26
C HIS A 122 11.92 -18.17 0.07
N LYS A 123 11.43 -18.77 1.16
CA LYS A 123 10.74 -20.06 1.09
C LYS A 123 9.27 -19.86 0.77
N TRP A 124 8.80 -20.50 -0.31
CA TRP A 124 7.43 -20.36 -0.81
C TRP A 124 6.36 -20.66 0.25
N TYR A 125 6.59 -21.62 1.14
CA TYR A 125 5.65 -21.99 2.21
C TYR A 125 5.60 -21.00 3.38
N GLN A 126 6.47 -19.99 3.40
CA GLN A 126 6.47 -18.90 4.40
C GLN A 126 5.94 -17.59 3.80
N LYS A 127 5.63 -17.56 2.49
CA LYS A 127 5.12 -16.38 1.77
C LYS A 127 3.59 -16.21 1.86
N THR A 128 2.91 -17.17 2.47
CA THR A 128 1.45 -17.25 2.66
C THR A 128 1.14 -17.64 4.08
#